data_AF-A0A2N5BQP8-F1
#
_entry.id   AF-A0A2N5BQP8-F1
#
_cell.length_a   1.000
_cell.length_b   1.000
_cell.length_c   1.000
_cell.angle_alpha   90.00
_cell.angle_beta   90.00
_cell.angle_gamma   90.00
#
_symmetry.space_group_name_H-M   'P 1'
#
loop_
_entity.id
_entity.type
_entity.pdbx_description
1 polymer ?
#
loop_
_entity_poly.entity_id
_entity_poly.type
_entity_poly.pdbx_seq_one_letter_code
_entity_poly.pdbx_strand_id
1 'polypeptide(L)'
;MMKYFAPLLLPLLLSGCGDSINGAYQAAIQYADEQPRPVGLAIIQKDQIVADGRAVAVSEWKHDGSTFTAFDANGKRLAQLVRNEAGDLVQTLPMSKVIYRKFEF
;
A
#
# COMPACT_ATOMS: atom_id res chain seq x y z
N MET A 1 -9.60 45.18 33.38
CA MET A 1 -8.51 44.33 32.88
C MET A 1 -8.97 42.88 32.92
N MET A 2 -9.23 42.25 31.77
CA MET A 2 -9.50 40.81 31.68
C MET A 2 -8.60 40.27 30.56
N LYS A 3 -7.57 39.51 30.92
CA LYS A 3 -6.64 38.89 29.96
C LYS A 3 -7.32 37.64 29.41
N TYR A 4 -7.68 37.66 28.13
CA TYR A 4 -8.12 36.45 27.42
C TYR A 4 -6.89 35.57 27.18
N PHE A 5 -6.80 34.46 27.90
CA PHE A 5 -5.88 33.37 27.59
C PHE A 5 -6.52 32.57 26.44
N ALA A 6 -6.05 32.79 25.22
CA ALA A 6 -6.34 31.89 24.12
C ALA A 6 -5.50 30.62 24.31
N PRO A 7 -6.08 29.42 24.46
CA PRO A 7 -5.28 28.22 24.44
C PRO A 7 -4.84 28.02 22.99
N LEU A 8 -3.54 28.15 22.76
CA LEU A 8 -2.90 27.76 21.51
C LEU A 8 -3.06 26.23 21.42
N LEU A 9 -4.10 25.78 20.74
CA LEU A 9 -4.26 24.38 20.36
C LEU A 9 -3.12 24.07 19.38
N LEU A 10 -2.03 23.51 19.91
CA LEU A 10 -0.99 22.91 19.10
C LEU A 10 -1.65 21.75 18.34
N PRO A 11 -1.72 21.76 16.99
CA PRO A 11 -2.14 20.57 16.28
C PRO A 11 -1.10 19.50 16.58
N LEU A 12 -1.50 18.45 17.30
CA LEU A 12 -0.76 17.20 17.36
C LEU A 12 -0.62 16.73 15.92
N LEU A 13 0.53 17.01 15.31
CA LEU A 13 0.98 16.29 14.14
C LEU A 13 1.14 14.85 14.60
N LEU A 14 0.08 14.05 14.43
CA LEU A 14 0.19 12.61 14.33
C LEU A 14 1.08 12.36 13.11
N SER A 15 2.39 12.37 13.33
CA SER A 15 3.39 11.93 12.37
C SER A 15 2.92 10.57 11.88
N GLY A 16 2.42 10.53 10.64
CA GLY A 16 1.63 9.44 10.11
C GLY A 16 2.29 8.08 10.32
N CYS A 17 1.75 7.30 11.25
CA CYS A 17 2.01 5.88 11.36
C CYS A 17 1.12 5.07 10.39
N GLY A 18 0.27 5.73 9.58
CA GLY A 18 -0.93 5.10 8.98
C GLY A 18 -0.87 4.66 7.51
N ASP A 19 -0.15 5.34 6.61
CA ASP A 19 -0.46 5.20 5.17
C ASP A 19 0.65 4.57 4.31
N SER A 20 1.78 4.19 4.93
CA SER A 20 2.87 3.61 4.15
C SER A 20 2.56 2.17 3.73
N ILE A 21 2.60 1.93 2.42
CA ILE A 21 2.63 0.58 1.83
C ILE A 21 4.05 0.03 1.72
N ASN A 22 5.04 0.70 2.32
CA ASN A 22 6.40 0.19 2.31
C ASN A 22 6.49 -1.04 3.20
N GLY A 23 7.06 -2.12 2.69
CA GLY A 23 7.27 -3.34 3.45
C GLY A 23 7.60 -4.56 2.61
N ALA A 24 7.87 -5.65 3.32
CA ALA A 24 7.90 -6.99 2.76
C ALA A 24 6.53 -7.65 2.97
N TYR A 25 6.09 -8.41 1.98
CA TYR A 25 4.76 -9.00 1.91
C TYR A 25 4.84 -10.46 1.51
N GLN A 26 4.02 -11.30 2.13
CA GLN A 26 3.65 -12.59 1.57
C GLN A 26 2.55 -12.38 0.52
N ALA A 27 2.77 -12.87 -0.70
CA ALA A 27 1.78 -12.83 -1.77
C ALA A 27 1.03 -14.17 -1.84
N ALA A 28 -0.29 -14.11 -1.93
CA ALA A 28 -1.15 -15.26 -2.16
C ALA A 28 -2.17 -14.97 -3.27
N ILE A 29 -2.39 -15.93 -4.17
CA ILE A 29 -3.42 -15.84 -5.21
C ILE A 29 -4.72 -16.46 -4.71
N GLN A 30 -5.84 -15.80 -4.96
CA GLN A 30 -7.17 -16.30 -4.67
C GLN A 30 -8.01 -16.30 -5.96
N TYR A 31 -8.60 -17.44 -6.28
CA TYR A 31 -9.55 -17.61 -7.38
C TYR A 31 -10.96 -17.72 -6.80
N ALA A 32 -11.88 -16.86 -7.26
CA ALA A 32 -13.24 -16.80 -6.73
C ALA A 32 -13.26 -16.84 -5.17
N ASP A 33 -13.98 -17.81 -4.60
CA ASP A 33 -14.13 -18.00 -3.15
C ASP A 33 -13.22 -19.11 -2.58
N GLU A 34 -12.24 -19.59 -3.35
CA GLU A 34 -11.26 -20.56 -2.86
C GLU A 34 -10.37 -19.98 -1.76
N GLN A 35 -9.71 -20.84 -1.00
CA GLN A 35 -8.71 -20.39 -0.03
C GLN A 35 -7.48 -19.80 -0.75
N PRO A 36 -6.94 -18.65 -0.32
CA PRO A 36 -5.74 -18.07 -0.92
C PRO A 36 -4.54 -19.02 -0.82
N ARG A 37 -3.80 -19.17 -1.92
CA ARG A 37 -2.61 -20.03 -1.99
C ARG A 37 -1.36 -19.16 -2.08
N PRO A 38 -0.34 -19.37 -1.21
CA PRO A 38 0.91 -18.62 -1.30
C PRO A 38 1.57 -18.80 -2.67
N VAL A 39 2.02 -17.71 -3.28
CA VAL A 39 2.71 -17.72 -4.58
C VAL A 39 4.12 -17.17 -4.51
N GLY A 40 4.44 -16.39 -3.47
CA GLY A 40 5.78 -15.84 -3.30
C GLY A 40 5.81 -14.69 -2.31
N LEU A 41 6.83 -13.85 -2.46
CA LEU A 41 7.05 -12.66 -1.65
C LEU A 41 7.12 -11.44 -2.57
N ALA A 42 6.71 -10.29 -2.04
CA ALA A 42 6.91 -9.00 -2.68
C ALA A 42 7.55 -8.02 -1.69
N ILE A 43 8.40 -7.13 -2.20
CA ILE A 43 8.89 -5.97 -1.46
C ILE A 43 8.35 -4.74 -2.18
N ILE A 44 7.52 -3.96 -1.49
CA ILE A 44 6.90 -2.75 -2.02
C ILE A 44 7.58 -1.57 -1.32
N GLN A 45 8.09 -0.63 -2.10
CA GLN A 45 8.80 0.56 -1.62
C GLN A 45 8.37 1.80 -2.41
N LYS A 46 8.82 2.97 -1.95
CA LYS A 46 8.50 4.26 -2.57
C LYS A 46 8.95 4.34 -4.03
N ASP A 47 10.11 3.78 -4.34
CA ASP A 47 10.83 3.90 -5.61
C ASP A 47 10.95 2.57 -6.37
N GLN A 48 10.48 1.46 -5.79
CA GLN A 48 10.64 0.14 -6.37
C GLN A 48 9.58 -0.85 -5.90
N ILE A 49 9.17 -1.74 -6.81
CA ILE A 49 8.44 -2.97 -6.49
C ILE A 49 9.34 -4.14 -6.89
N VAL A 50 9.55 -5.09 -5.97
CA VAL A 50 10.26 -6.35 -6.23
C VAL A 50 9.28 -7.50 -6.05
N ALA A 51 9.08 -8.30 -7.08
CA ALA A 51 8.27 -9.52 -7.05
C ALA A 51 8.82 -10.53 -8.06
N ASP A 52 8.70 -11.83 -7.78
CA ASP A 52 9.14 -12.92 -8.66
C ASP A 52 10.59 -12.76 -9.18
N GLY A 53 11.49 -12.26 -8.32
CA GLY A 53 12.90 -12.02 -8.65
C GLY A 53 13.15 -10.85 -9.62
N ARG A 54 12.13 -10.05 -9.93
CA ARG A 54 12.24 -8.87 -10.80
C ARG A 54 11.97 -7.61 -10.01
N ALA A 55 12.79 -6.59 -10.25
CA ALA A 55 12.61 -5.26 -9.73
C ALA A 55 12.05 -4.34 -10.81
N VAL A 56 11.03 -3.54 -10.46
CA VAL A 56 10.44 -2.52 -11.31
C VAL A 56 10.56 -1.18 -10.61
N ALA A 57 11.19 -0.21 -11.27
CA ALA A 57 11.32 1.14 -10.75
C ALA A 57 9.95 1.85 -10.75
N VAL A 58 9.61 2.50 -9.65
CA VAL A 58 8.42 3.35 -9.50
C VAL A 58 8.87 4.79 -9.45
N SER A 59 8.31 5.63 -10.32
CA SER A 59 8.58 7.08 -10.31
C SER A 59 7.57 7.83 -9.46
N GLU A 60 6.34 7.35 -9.39
CA GLU A 60 5.26 7.98 -8.63
C GLU A 60 4.29 6.94 -8.06
N TRP A 61 3.84 7.19 -6.84
CA TRP A 61 2.65 6.57 -6.26
C TRP A 61 1.55 7.63 -6.13
N LYS A 62 0.38 7.36 -6.70
CA LYS A 62 -0.84 8.15 -6.45
C LYS A 62 -1.73 7.40 -5.48
N HIS A 63 -2.41 8.14 -4.61
CA HIS A 63 -3.31 7.58 -3.60
C HIS A 63 -4.68 8.24 -3.67
N ASP A 64 -5.72 7.42 -3.65
CA ASP A 64 -7.12 7.84 -3.56
C ASP A 64 -7.86 6.89 -2.61
N GLY A 65 -8.24 7.38 -1.42
CA GLY A 65 -8.93 6.60 -0.40
C GLY A 65 -8.07 5.47 0.16
N SER A 66 -8.32 4.23 -0.26
CA SER A 66 -7.51 3.04 0.07
C SER A 66 -6.77 2.48 -1.13
N THR A 67 -6.81 3.16 -2.26
CA THR A 67 -6.24 2.72 -3.53
C THR A 67 -4.90 3.40 -3.77
N PHE A 68 -3.86 2.60 -3.99
CA PHE A 68 -2.50 3.00 -4.31
C PHE A 68 -2.18 2.59 -5.74
N THR A 69 -1.78 3.53 -6.58
CA THR A 69 -1.44 3.27 -7.98
C THR A 69 0.00 3.69 -8.27
N ALA A 70 0.83 2.74 -8.71
CA ALA A 70 2.22 2.99 -9.09
C ALA A 70 2.34 3.33 -10.57
N PHE A 71 3.21 4.28 -10.90
CA PHE A 71 3.51 4.70 -12.26
C PHE A 71 5.02 4.73 -12.53
N ASP A 72 5.40 4.44 -13.77
CA ASP A 72 6.78 4.65 -14.25
C ASP A 72 7.02 6.11 -14.67
N ALA A 73 8.24 6.40 -15.11
CA ALA A 73 8.66 7.74 -15.52
C ALA A 73 7.90 8.31 -16.73
N ASN A 74 7.22 7.46 -17.50
CA ASN A 74 6.41 7.85 -18.66
C ASN A 74 4.92 7.96 -18.30
N GLY A 75 4.55 7.81 -17.02
CA GLY A 75 3.17 7.83 -16.56
C GLY A 75 2.39 6.55 -16.88
N LYS A 76 3.07 5.45 -17.25
CA LYS A 76 2.40 4.15 -17.44
C LYS A 76 2.13 3.51 -16.07
N ARG A 77 0.89 3.05 -15.87
CA ARG A 77 0.50 2.32 -14.66
C ARG A 77 1.23 0.97 -14.57
N LEU A 78 1.91 0.75 -13.45
CA LEU A 78 2.63 -0.47 -13.13
C LEU A 78 1.79 -1.42 -12.27
N ALA A 79 1.16 -0.89 -11.23
CA ALA A 79 0.35 -1.65 -10.29
C ALA A 79 -0.80 -0.78 -9.75
N GLN A 80 -1.88 -1.43 -9.32
CA GLN A 80 -2.95 -0.82 -8.55
C GLN A 80 -3.30 -1.76 -7.40
N LEU A 81 -3.20 -1.25 -6.19
CA LEU A 81 -3.36 -2.00 -4.94
C LEU A 81 -4.43 -1.33 -4.10
N VAL A 82 -5.41 -2.10 -3.63
CA VAL A 82 -6.45 -1.63 -2.73
C VAL A 82 -6.18 -2.20 -1.35
N ARG A 83 -6.07 -1.33 -0.34
CA ARG A 83 -6.01 -1.77 1.06
C ARG A 83 -7.41 -2.16 1.51
N ASN A 84 -7.56 -3.40 1.98
CA ASN A 84 -8.81 -3.86 2.57
C ASN A 84 -8.90 -3.51 4.07
N GLU A 85 -10.02 -3.85 4.69
CA GLU A 85 -10.26 -3.57 6.12
C GLU A 85 -9.28 -4.30 7.06
N ALA A 86 -8.71 -5.43 6.62
CA ALA A 86 -7.70 -6.17 7.36
C ALA A 86 -6.29 -5.58 7.20
N GLY A 87 -6.12 -4.52 6.41
CA GLY A 87 -4.84 -3.89 6.14
C GLY A 87 -4.00 -4.58 5.05
N ASP A 88 -4.47 -5.70 4.50
CA ASP A 88 -3.83 -6.38 3.36
C ASP A 88 -3.98 -5.53 2.09
N LEU A 89 -2.99 -5.59 1.20
CA LEU A 89 -3.09 -4.97 -0.12
C LEU A 89 -3.62 -6.00 -1.13
N VAL A 90 -4.56 -5.60 -1.97
CA VAL A 90 -5.23 -6.48 -2.93
C VAL A 90 -5.06 -5.93 -4.34
N GLN A 91 -4.57 -6.77 -5.23
CA GLN A 91 -4.55 -6.51 -6.67
C GLN A 91 -5.59 -7.39 -7.36
N THR A 92 -6.59 -6.76 -7.97
CA THR A 92 -7.62 -7.46 -8.74
C THR A 92 -7.11 -7.80 -10.13
N LEU A 93 -7.32 -9.04 -10.55
CA LEU A 93 -7.07 -9.57 -11.89
C LEU A 93 -8.41 -10.06 -12.48
N PRO A 94 -8.53 -10.28 -13.81
CA PRO A 94 -9.82 -10.63 -14.44
C PRO A 94 -10.56 -11.83 -13.84
N MET A 95 -9.83 -12.82 -13.30
CA MET A 95 -10.41 -14.05 -12.76
C MET A 95 -9.91 -14.39 -11.34
N SER A 96 -9.10 -13.51 -10.75
CA SER A 96 -8.44 -13.78 -9.47
C SER A 96 -8.05 -12.48 -8.79
N LYS A 97 -7.50 -12.58 -7.60
CA LYS A 97 -6.82 -11.47 -6.95
C LYS A 97 -5.54 -11.96 -6.30
N VAL A 98 -4.54 -11.08 -6.22
CA VAL A 98 -3.36 -11.29 -5.40
C VAL A 98 -3.54 -10.50 -4.12
N ILE A 99 -3.39 -11.19 -2.98
CA ILE A 99 -3.44 -10.62 -1.65
C ILE A 99 -2.01 -10.55 -1.14
N TYR A 100 -1.57 -9.35 -0.78
CA TYR A 100 -0.27 -9.09 -0.18
C TYR A 100 -0.48 -8.80 1.31
N ARG A 101 -0.08 -9.76 2.14
CA ARG A 101 -0.10 -9.63 3.59
C ARG A 101 1.27 -9.15 4.06
N LYS A 102 1.29 -8.02 4.77
CA LYS A 102 2.55 -7.45 5.27
C LYS A 102 3.17 -8.37 6.32
N PHE A 103 4.48 -8.54 6.29
CA PHE A 103 5.20 -9.15 7.41
C PHE A 103 5.27 -8.15 8.57
N GLU A 104 4.83 -8.59 9.73
CA GLU A 104 5.08 -7.93 11.00
C GLU A 104 6.34 -8.57 11.60
N PHE A 105 7.40 -7.77 11.80
CA PHE A 105 8.66 -8.20 12.41
C PHE A 105 8.77 -7.64 13.83
#